data_AF-A0A800F954-F1
#
_entry.id   AF-A0A800F954-F1
#
_cell.length_a   1.000
_cell.length_b   1.000
_cell.length_c   1.000
_cell.angle_alpha   90.00
_cell.angle_beta   90.00
_cell.angle_gamma   90.00
#
_symmetry.space_group_name_H-M   'P 1'
#
loop_
_entity.id
_entity.type
_entity.pdbx_description
1 polymer ?
#
loop_
_entity_poly.entity_id
_entity_poly.type
_entity_poly.pdbx_seq_one_letter_code
_entity_poly.pdbx_strand_id
1 'polypeptide(L)'
;MRGSLSLSTWSRSSGTRGQVRIVATFDGVEDQASLAPMGGQHVLELRKSVRERLKNGVGDTVQVTLRRNGAPRTFEMPPELTEALARDPDASDFFYGLSFTHRKEMANGTREAKKDETKQRRLDKAMTLLRARQKPS
;
A
#
# COMPACT_ATOMS: atom_id res chain seq x y z
N MET A 1 0.64 5.87 29.72
CA MET A 1 -0.66 5.19 29.50
C MET A 1 -0.52 4.16 28.39
N ARG A 2 -0.68 2.87 28.69
CA ARG A 2 -0.68 1.77 27.70
C ARG A 2 -2.13 1.30 27.53
N GLY A 3 -2.77 1.71 26.44
CA GLY A 3 -4.15 1.34 26.14
C GLY A 3 -4.21 0.01 25.39
N SER A 4 -4.66 -1.05 26.06
CA SER A 4 -5.13 -2.28 25.42
C SER A 4 -6.51 -2.00 24.84
N LEU A 5 -6.61 -1.87 23.50
CA LEU A 5 -7.89 -1.74 22.82
C LEU A 5 -8.19 -3.05 22.12
N SER A 6 -9.18 -3.78 22.64
CA SER A 6 -9.77 -4.93 21.97
C SER A 6 -10.25 -4.53 20.57
N LEU A 7 -10.10 -5.41 19.57
CA LEU A 7 -10.48 -5.20 18.16
C LEU A 7 -11.90 -4.64 17.98
N SER A 8 -12.83 -4.97 18.89
CA SER A 8 -14.21 -4.45 18.91
C SER A 8 -14.30 -2.94 19.24
N THR A 9 -13.31 -2.38 19.94
CA THR A 9 -13.29 -0.98 20.39
C THR A 9 -12.87 -0.01 19.27
N TRP A 10 -12.08 -0.49 18.30
CA TRP A 10 -11.63 0.32 17.14
C TRP A 10 -12.70 0.48 16.06
N SER A 11 -13.63 -0.47 15.93
CA SER A 11 -14.77 -0.37 15.00
C SER A 11 -15.59 0.90 15.25
N ARG A 12 -15.84 1.25 16.52
CA ARG A 12 -16.64 2.42 16.89
C ARG A 12 -15.91 3.76 16.81
N SER A 13 -14.60 3.79 17.04
CA SER A 13 -13.86 5.06 17.19
C SER A 13 -13.24 5.59 15.91
N SER A 14 -13.09 4.75 14.87
CA SER A 14 -12.39 5.16 13.63
C SER A 14 -13.23 6.06 12.71
N GLY A 15 -14.57 6.05 12.83
CA GLY A 15 -15.48 6.89 12.04
C GLY A 15 -15.46 6.63 10.52
N THR A 16 -14.71 5.64 10.05
CA THR A 16 -14.50 5.36 8.61
C THR A 16 -15.18 4.07 8.19
N ARG A 17 -16.04 4.14 7.16
CA ARG A 17 -16.64 2.95 6.51
C ARG A 17 -15.66 2.19 5.60
N GLY A 18 -14.46 2.73 5.36
CA GLY A 18 -13.46 2.17 4.44
C GLY A 18 -12.29 1.48 5.16
N GLN A 19 -11.34 1.01 4.35
CA GLN A 19 -10.11 0.37 4.84
C GLN A 19 -9.22 1.39 5.58
N VAL A 20 -8.71 1.02 6.75
CA VAL A 20 -7.86 1.88 7.58
C VAL A 20 -6.46 1.30 7.65
N ARG A 21 -5.45 2.08 7.23
CA ARG A 21 -4.05 1.69 7.38
C ARG A 21 -3.63 1.80 8.84
N ILE A 22 -2.99 0.76 9.34
CA ILE A 22 -2.54 0.69 10.73
C ILE A 22 -1.12 0.14 10.82
N VAL A 23 -0.52 0.35 11.98
CA VAL A 23 0.60 -0.43 12.47
C VAL A 23 0.08 -1.27 13.63
N ALA A 24 0.27 -2.58 13.54
CA ALA A 24 -0.11 -3.54 14.56
C ALA A 24 1.15 -4.08 15.24
N THR A 25 1.14 -4.16 16.56
CA THR A 25 2.19 -4.79 17.36
C THR A 25 1.59 -5.99 18.07
N PHE A 26 2.07 -7.18 17.73
CA PHE A 26 1.65 -8.47 18.29
C PHE A 26 2.73 -8.98 19.22
N ASP A 27 2.52 -9.05 20.54
CA ASP A 27 3.53 -9.51 21.52
C ASP A 27 4.96 -8.93 21.28
N GLY A 28 5.02 -7.64 20.90
CA GLY A 28 6.27 -6.93 20.57
C GLY A 28 6.72 -6.99 19.10
N VAL A 29 6.10 -7.83 18.28
CA VAL A 29 6.34 -7.92 16.83
C VAL A 29 5.50 -6.88 16.08
N GLU A 30 6.14 -5.83 15.58
CA GLU A 30 5.49 -4.81 14.76
C GLU A 30 5.34 -5.24 13.28
N ASP A 31 4.17 -4.92 12.70
CA ASP A 31 3.87 -5.07 11.28
C ASP A 31 2.95 -3.95 10.76
N GLN A 32 3.09 -3.62 9.47
CA GLN A 32 2.18 -2.70 8.79
C GLN A 32 1.00 -3.47 8.21
N ALA A 33 -0.21 -3.15 8.66
CA ALA A 33 -1.42 -3.85 8.27
C ALA A 33 -2.53 -2.89 7.85
N SER A 34 -3.69 -3.44 7.54
CA SER A 34 -4.88 -2.66 7.27
C SER A 34 -6.11 -3.34 7.86
N LEU A 35 -6.99 -2.53 8.42
CA LEU A 35 -8.30 -2.93 8.92
C LEU A 35 -9.31 -2.84 7.77
N ALA A 36 -9.94 -3.95 7.43
CA ALA A 36 -10.95 -4.02 6.38
C ALA A 36 -12.37 -3.96 6.99
N PRO A 37 -13.32 -3.21 6.40
CA PRO A 37 -14.70 -3.20 6.86
C PRO A 37 -15.41 -4.52 6.52
N MET A 38 -16.10 -5.11 7.49
CA MET A 38 -16.93 -6.30 7.38
C MET A 38 -18.18 -6.16 8.25
N GLY A 39 -19.35 -5.95 7.62
CA GLY A 39 -20.64 -6.02 8.32
C GLY A 39 -20.80 -5.07 9.52
N GLY A 40 -20.21 -3.87 9.47
CA GLY A 40 -20.26 -2.90 10.58
C GLY A 40 -19.15 -3.06 11.63
N GLN A 41 -18.20 -3.95 11.40
CA GLN A 41 -16.98 -4.08 12.17
C GLN A 41 -15.75 -3.96 11.26
N HIS A 42 -14.59 -3.71 11.84
CA HIS A 42 -13.32 -3.82 11.14
C HIS A 42 -12.61 -5.09 11.55
N VAL A 43 -12.08 -5.81 10.58
CA VAL A 43 -11.30 -7.02 10.79
C VAL A 43 -9.84 -6.77 10.44
N LEU A 44 -8.95 -7.31 11.26
CA LEU A 44 -7.51 -7.37 11.01
C LEU A 44 -7.15 -8.77 10.52
N GLU A 45 -6.71 -8.87 9.28
CA GLU A 45 -6.17 -10.13 8.78
C GLU A 45 -4.75 -10.34 9.29
N LEU A 46 -4.52 -11.45 9.98
CA LEU A 46 -3.19 -11.84 10.43
C LEU A 46 -2.44 -12.54 9.31
N ARG A 47 -1.39 -11.89 8.79
CA ARG A 47 -0.54 -12.45 7.74
C ARG A 47 0.25 -13.67 8.24
N LYS A 48 0.47 -14.65 7.36
CA LYS A 48 1.26 -15.86 7.64
C LYS A 48 2.65 -15.52 8.19
N SER A 49 3.31 -14.51 7.61
CA SER A 49 4.63 -14.04 8.01
C SER A 49 4.68 -13.54 9.46
N VAL A 50 3.61 -12.88 9.93
CA VAL A 50 3.51 -12.43 11.32
C VAL A 50 3.29 -13.62 12.25
N ARG A 51 2.45 -14.58 11.84
CA ARG A 51 2.22 -15.82 12.60
C ARG A 51 3.52 -16.62 12.78
N GLU A 52 4.31 -16.76 11.72
CA GLU A 52 5.61 -17.45 11.77
C GLU A 52 6.61 -16.75 12.72
N ARG A 53 6.62 -15.41 12.75
CA ARG A 53 7.46 -14.62 13.66
C ARG A 53 7.03 -14.72 15.11
N LEU A 54 5.72 -14.81 15.35
CA LEU A 54 5.16 -14.98 16.69
C LEU A 54 5.48 -16.38 17.26
N LYS A 55 5.55 -17.42 16.42
CA LYS A 55 5.67 -18.83 16.82
C LYS A 55 4.46 -19.34 17.62
N ASN A 56 3.31 -18.71 17.44
CA ASN A 56 2.08 -19.01 18.17
C ASN A 56 1.22 -20.02 17.38
N GLY A 57 0.60 -20.94 18.10
CA GLY A 57 -0.31 -21.96 17.59
C GLY A 57 -1.78 -21.53 17.56
N VAL A 58 -2.63 -22.41 17.02
CA VAL A 58 -4.10 -22.25 17.13
C VAL A 58 -4.49 -22.41 18.60
N GLY A 59 -5.18 -21.41 19.16
CA GLY A 59 -5.61 -21.40 20.56
C GLY A 59 -4.82 -20.43 21.45
N ASP A 60 -3.69 -19.92 20.97
CA ASP A 60 -2.88 -18.95 21.72
C ASP A 60 -3.51 -17.57 21.74
N THR A 61 -3.43 -16.91 22.90
CA THR A 61 -3.85 -15.51 23.06
C THR A 61 -2.67 -14.59 22.76
N VAL A 62 -2.89 -13.59 21.92
CA VAL A 62 -1.87 -12.61 21.49
C VAL A 62 -2.30 -11.22 21.93
N GLN A 63 -1.40 -10.47 22.56
CA GLN A 63 -1.66 -9.06 22.84
C GLN A 63 -1.41 -8.23 21.59
N VAL A 64 -2.44 -7.50 21.15
CA VAL A 64 -2.35 -6.65 19.94
C VAL A 64 -2.55 -5.19 20.28
N THR A 65 -1.60 -4.35 19.89
CA THR A 65 -1.71 -2.88 19.94
C THR A 65 -1.82 -2.32 18.54
N LEU A 66 -2.82 -1.47 18.29
CA LEU A 66 -3.06 -0.86 16.97
C LEU A 66 -2.86 0.65 17.04
N ARG A 67 -2.18 1.20 16.03
CA ARG A 67 -2.09 2.66 15.81
C ARG A 67 -2.34 2.99 14.33
N ARG A 68 -2.91 4.16 14.05
CA ARG A 68 -3.16 4.60 12.66
C ARG A 68 -1.82 4.82 11.94
N ASN A 69 -1.67 4.25 10.76
CA ASN A 69 -0.49 4.44 9.94
C ASN A 69 -0.68 5.65 9.00
N GLY A 70 -0.28 6.82 9.49
CA GLY A 70 -0.24 8.06 8.74
C GLY A 70 1.06 8.28 7.95
N ALA A 71 1.98 7.30 7.95
CA ALA A 71 3.27 7.49 7.29
C ALA A 71 3.06 7.75 5.78
N PRO A 72 3.78 8.75 5.22
CA PRO A 72 3.68 9.08 3.80
C PRO A 72 4.07 7.87 2.98
N ARG A 73 3.28 7.60 1.94
CA ARG A 73 3.63 6.56 0.97
C ARG A 73 4.66 7.15 0.01
N THR A 74 5.85 6.55 -0.06
CA THR A 74 6.91 6.95 -0.98
C THR A 74 7.21 5.82 -1.96
N PHE A 75 7.62 6.19 -3.17
CA PHE A 75 8.18 5.30 -4.17
C PHE A 75 9.29 6.04 -4.90
N GLU A 76 10.20 5.30 -5.52
CA GLU A 76 11.31 5.87 -6.28
C GLU A 76 10.89 6.05 -7.74
N MET A 77 11.09 7.26 -8.27
CA MET A 77 10.82 7.56 -9.68
C MET A 77 11.99 7.10 -10.55
N PRO A 78 11.78 6.21 -11.53
CA PRO A 78 12.81 5.86 -12.51
C PRO A 78 13.20 7.10 -13.32
N PRO A 79 14.50 7.30 -13.62
CA PRO A 79 14.95 8.41 -14.46
C PRO A 79 14.24 8.43 -15.82
N GLU A 80 14.08 7.27 -16.45
CA GLU A 80 13.50 7.14 -17.79
C GLU A 80 12.01 7.55 -17.82
N LEU A 81 11.26 7.21 -16.76
CA LEU A 81 9.88 7.66 -16.60
C LEU A 81 9.82 9.16 -16.35
N THR A 82 10.72 9.69 -15.52
CA THR A 82 10.80 11.12 -15.22
C THR A 82 11.07 11.94 -16.48
N GLU A 83 12.02 11.51 -17.30
CA GLU A 83 12.32 12.15 -18.58
C GLU A 83 11.16 12.07 -19.57
N ALA A 84 10.46 10.92 -19.63
CA ALA A 84 9.32 10.77 -20.52
C ALA A 84 8.16 11.70 -20.12
N LEU A 85 7.88 11.84 -18.82
CA LEU A 85 6.87 12.77 -18.30
C LEU A 85 7.26 14.23 -18.52
N ALA A 86 8.55 14.57 -18.41
CA ALA A 86 9.03 15.94 -18.66
C ALA A 86 8.84 16.37 -20.13
N ARG A 87 8.78 15.42 -21.07
CA ARG A 87 8.54 15.67 -22.50
C ARG A 87 7.05 15.74 -22.86
N ASP A 88 6.15 15.43 -21.92
CA ASP A 88 4.70 15.31 -22.17
C ASP A 88 3.90 15.84 -20.95
N PRO A 89 3.64 17.17 -20.90
CA PRO A 89 2.98 17.79 -19.75
C PRO A 89 1.59 17.22 -19.45
N ASP A 90 0.80 16.89 -20.47
CA ASP A 90 -0.55 16.33 -20.29
C ASP A 90 -0.50 14.94 -19.64
N ALA A 91 0.44 14.10 -20.07
CA ALA A 91 0.68 12.79 -19.45
C ALA A 91 1.22 12.93 -18.01
N SER A 92 2.08 13.92 -17.76
CA SER A 92 2.61 14.26 -16.43
C SER A 92 1.49 14.66 -15.47
N ASP A 93 0.62 15.58 -15.86
CA ASP A 93 -0.50 16.03 -15.04
C ASP A 93 -1.45 14.87 -14.71
N PHE A 94 -1.75 14.04 -15.70
CA PHE A 94 -2.56 12.84 -15.47
C PHE A 94 -1.86 11.86 -14.52
N PHE A 95 -0.56 11.60 -14.71
CA PHE A 95 0.23 10.74 -13.83
C PHE A 95 0.19 11.22 -12.38
N TYR A 96 0.43 12.50 -12.12
CA TYR A 96 0.41 13.06 -10.77
C TYR A 96 -0.99 13.11 -10.14
N GLY A 97 -2.05 13.12 -10.96
CA GLY A 97 -3.43 12.94 -10.54
C GLY A 97 -3.81 11.50 -10.17
N LEU A 98 -3.00 10.49 -10.54
CA LEU A 98 -3.28 9.09 -10.21
C LEU A 98 -3.04 8.77 -8.73
N SER A 99 -3.77 7.75 -8.25
CA SER A 99 -3.56 7.18 -6.93
C SER A 99 -2.10 6.75 -6.74
N PHE A 100 -1.61 6.80 -5.49
CA PHE A 100 -0.25 6.34 -5.16
C PHE A 100 0.02 4.92 -5.69
N THR A 101 -0.96 4.02 -5.62
CA THR A 101 -0.82 2.63 -6.07
C THR A 101 -0.50 2.56 -7.56
N HIS A 102 -1.27 3.27 -8.39
CA HIS A 102 -1.05 3.28 -9.84
C HIS A 102 0.29 3.94 -10.21
N ARG A 103 0.64 5.05 -9.55
CA ARG A 103 1.95 5.71 -9.77
C ARG A 103 3.11 4.78 -9.41
N LYS A 104 3.03 4.12 -8.26
CA LYS A 104 4.02 3.15 -7.80
C LYS A 104 4.12 1.96 -8.75
N GLU A 105 2.99 1.44 -9.24
CA GLU A 105 2.96 0.30 -10.16
C GLU A 105 3.69 0.61 -11.47
N MET A 106 3.41 1.76 -12.09
CA MET A 106 4.10 2.20 -13.31
C MET A 106 5.60 2.36 -13.07
N ALA A 107 5.98 3.01 -11.97
CA ALA A 107 7.38 3.22 -11.60
C ALA A 107 8.12 1.90 -11.37
N ASN A 108 7.52 0.96 -10.63
CA ASN A 108 8.08 -0.36 -10.40
C ASN A 108 8.21 -1.17 -11.70
N GLY A 109 7.22 -1.08 -12.59
CA GLY A 109 7.25 -1.74 -13.90
C GLY A 109 8.52 -1.38 -14.68
N THR A 110 8.87 -0.11 -14.75
CA THR A 110 10.09 0.35 -15.41
C THR A 110 11.35 -0.02 -14.61
N ARG A 111 11.35 0.17 -13.29
CA ARG A 111 12.51 -0.11 -12.42
C ARG A 111 12.93 -1.58 -12.41
N GLU A 112 11.97 -2.52 -12.35
CA GLU A 112 12.25 -3.94 -12.18
C GLU A 112 12.76 -4.62 -13.47
N ALA A 113 12.70 -3.93 -14.61
CA ALA A 113 13.15 -4.45 -15.89
C ALA A 113 14.69 -4.41 -16.01
N LYS A 114 15.33 -5.59 -15.97
CA LYS A 114 16.79 -5.74 -16.08
C LYS A 114 17.36 -5.51 -17.49
N LYS A 115 16.55 -5.75 -18.53
CA LYS A 115 16.95 -5.54 -19.93
C LYS A 115 16.43 -4.21 -20.41
N ASP A 116 17.27 -3.41 -21.06
CA ASP A 116 16.91 -2.08 -21.55
C ASP A 116 15.73 -2.12 -22.53
N GLU A 117 15.69 -3.12 -23.41
CA GLU A 117 14.54 -3.33 -24.32
C GLU A 117 13.22 -3.55 -23.57
N THR A 118 13.24 -4.34 -22.50
CA THR A 118 12.04 -4.58 -21.67
C THR A 118 11.65 -3.32 -20.90
N LYS A 119 12.64 -2.55 -20.45
CA LYS A 119 12.42 -1.27 -19.77
C LYS A 119 11.73 -0.28 -20.71
N GLN A 120 12.26 -0.11 -21.92
CA GLN A 120 11.70 0.78 -22.93
C GLN A 120 10.26 0.36 -23.28
N ARG A 121 10.01 -0.93 -23.55
CA ARG A 121 8.67 -1.44 -23.84
C ARG A 121 7.66 -1.15 -22.72
N ARG A 122 8.08 -1.30 -21.45
CA ARG A 122 7.22 -1.01 -20.29
C ARG A 122 6.97 0.49 -20.13
N LEU A 123 7.98 1.32 -20.37
CA LEU A 123 7.86 2.77 -20.39
C LEU A 123 6.89 3.23 -21.48
N ASP A 124 7.04 2.73 -22.71
CA ASP A 124 6.17 3.10 -23.84
C ASP A 124 4.71 2.72 -23.57
N LYS A 125 4.49 1.53 -22.98
CA LYS A 125 3.15 1.10 -22.53
C LYS A 125 2.60 2.05 -21.47
N ALA A 126 3.39 2.43 -20.47
CA ALA A 126 2.96 3.37 -19.43
C ALA A 126 2.58 4.74 -20.02
N MET A 127 3.43 5.31 -20.89
CA MET A 127 3.15 6.58 -21.55
C MET A 127 1.93 6.52 -22.46
N THR A 128 1.71 5.40 -23.14
CA THR A 128 0.50 5.17 -23.96
C THR A 128 -0.76 5.21 -23.10
N LEU A 129 -0.76 4.54 -21.94
CA LEU A 129 -1.88 4.57 -21.00
C LEU A 129 -2.12 5.98 -20.46
N LEU A 130 -1.06 6.71 -20.09
CA LEU A 130 -1.16 8.06 -19.55
C LEU A 130 -1.75 9.04 -20.58
N ARG A 131 -1.31 8.96 -21.84
CA ARG A 131 -1.87 9.75 -22.95
C ARG A 131 -3.34 9.41 -23.21
N ALA A 132 -3.70 8.14 -23.10
CA ALA A 132 -5.09 7.70 -23.20
C ALA A 132 -5.93 8.02 -21.93
N ARG A 133 -5.32 8.63 -20.91
CA ARG A 133 -5.92 8.90 -19.59
C ARG A 133 -6.49 7.65 -18.92
N GLN A 134 -5.78 6.53 -19.08
CA GLN A 134 -6.13 5.24 -18.50
C GLN A 134 -5.20 4.89 -17.34
N LYS A 135 -5.78 4.24 -16.32
CA LYS A 135 -5.03 3.68 -15.19
C LYS A 135 -4.51 2.28 -15.55
N PRO A 136 -3.38 1.85 -14.98
CA PRO A 136 -2.95 0.47 -15.08
C PRO A 136 -3.98 -0.42 -14.38
N SER A 137 -4.14 -1.64 -14.89
CA SER A 137 -5.15 -2.61 -14.42
C SER A 137 -4.55 -3.61 -13.44
#